data_AF-A0A7C8AF76-F1
#
_entry.id   AF-A0A7C8AF76-F1
#
_cell.length_a   1.000
_cell.length_b   1.000
_cell.length_c   1.000
_cell.angle_alpha   90.00
_cell.angle_beta   90.00
_cell.angle_gamma   90.00
#
_symmetry.space_group_name_H-M   'P 1'
#
loop_
_entity.id
_entity.type
_entity.pdbx_description
1 polymer ?
#
loop_
_entity_poly.entity_id
_entity_poly.type
_entity_poly.pdbx_seq_one_letter_code
_entity_poly.pdbx_strand_id
1 'polypeptide(L)'
;CAGAAGPALEGGVVECGMQAVDGAIDKVRINRKTLDPDFRVIGGGKASGICGSGLIELVAEMFSSKILNIQGKFSTGLLCSRLRNTPDGPAYALALSSKTSDGREMLISEIDIGVFLKSKAAMYTILSVICRKVGLNFHDLKNIYIAGNFGNHIDPEMAVRIGMIPDLPLETYHGIGNSSILGACMLMCDRTLLAEAEKVRDMITYVELNVNIELMNEFRGALFIPHTDPKLFPSVRIPQTGPQAPNTGV
;
A
#
# COMPACT_ATOMS: atom_id res chain seq x y z
N CYS A 1 1.85 -19.61 4.31
CA CYS A 1 3.07 -18.89 4.73
C CYS A 1 2.69 -17.77 5.69
N ALA A 2 3.65 -17.20 6.39
CA ALA A 2 3.53 -15.90 7.03
C ALA A 2 4.70 -15.03 6.55
N GLY A 3 4.50 -13.72 6.41
CA GLY A 3 5.58 -12.82 6.05
C GLY A 3 5.41 -11.48 6.74
N ALA A 4 6.55 -10.83 7.02
CA ALA A 4 6.57 -9.54 7.67
C ALA A 4 6.25 -8.46 6.63
N ALA A 5 4.97 -8.11 6.50
CA ALA A 5 4.57 -6.93 5.75
C ALA A 5 5.01 -5.62 6.44
N GLY A 6 5.47 -5.66 7.70
CA GLY A 6 5.94 -4.50 8.45
C GLY A 6 4.80 -3.60 8.97
N PRO A 7 5.00 -2.85 10.08
CA PRO A 7 3.91 -2.18 10.78
C PRO A 7 3.44 -0.86 10.15
N ALA A 8 3.91 -0.50 8.96
CA ALA A 8 3.62 0.79 8.31
C ALA A 8 2.12 1.04 8.07
N LEU A 9 1.32 -0.02 8.02
CA LEU A 9 -0.12 0.02 7.75
C LEU A 9 -0.98 -0.05 9.03
N GLU A 10 -0.36 -0.30 10.18
CA GLU A 10 -1.04 -0.53 11.47
C GLU A 10 -0.80 0.60 12.47
N GLY A 11 -0.17 1.70 12.03
CA GLY A 11 -0.11 2.96 12.79
C GLY A 11 1.05 3.10 13.78
N GLY A 12 2.24 2.55 13.47
CA GLY A 12 3.37 2.60 14.40
C GLY A 12 4.76 2.84 13.80
N VAL A 13 4.87 3.20 12.51
CA VAL A 13 6.19 3.35 11.85
C VAL A 13 6.29 4.58 10.95
N VAL A 14 5.16 5.01 10.38
CA VAL A 14 5.05 6.34 9.78
C VAL A 14 4.74 7.31 10.91
N GLU A 15 5.42 8.45 10.94
CA GLU A 15 5.37 9.39 12.07
C GLU A 15 3.93 9.81 12.42
N CYS A 16 3.11 10.06 11.40
CA CYS A 16 1.69 10.40 11.55
C CYS A 16 0.74 9.21 11.37
N GLY A 17 1.27 7.98 11.32
CA GLY A 17 0.48 6.76 11.14
C GLY A 17 -0.40 6.46 12.36
N MET A 18 -1.65 6.07 12.13
CA MET A 18 -2.56 5.62 13.19
C MET A 18 -3.54 4.54 12.70
N GLN A 19 -4.30 3.96 13.62
CA GLN A 19 -5.38 3.03 13.28
C GLN A 19 -6.55 3.76 12.58
N ALA A 20 -7.37 3.02 11.84
CA ALA A 20 -8.56 3.55 11.15
C ALA A 20 -9.70 3.80 12.14
N VAL A 21 -9.57 4.87 12.92
CA VAL A 21 -10.53 5.35 13.92
C VAL A 21 -10.80 6.85 13.72
N ASP A 22 -11.74 7.42 14.48
CA ASP A 22 -12.06 8.85 14.42
C ASP A 22 -10.80 9.73 14.48
N GLY A 23 -10.72 10.70 13.57
CA GLY A 23 -9.55 11.56 13.37
C GLY A 23 -8.51 11.03 12.36
N ALA A 24 -8.61 9.78 11.91
CA ALA A 24 -7.71 9.25 10.89
C ALA A 24 -8.09 9.70 9.47
N ILE A 25 -7.10 10.11 8.68
CA ILE A 25 -7.25 10.27 7.24
C ILE A 25 -7.29 8.89 6.58
N ASP A 26 -8.34 8.60 5.81
CA ASP A 26 -8.57 7.28 5.21
C ASP A 26 -8.82 7.30 3.69
N LYS A 27 -9.04 8.48 3.13
CA LYS A 27 -9.13 8.73 1.68
C LYS A 27 -8.34 9.98 1.32
N VAL A 28 -7.63 9.93 0.20
CA VAL A 28 -6.84 11.05 -0.31
C VAL A 28 -7.01 11.16 -1.82
N ARG A 29 -7.15 12.38 -2.33
CA ARG A 29 -7.11 12.72 -3.77
C ARG A 29 -6.21 13.92 -3.96
N ILE A 30 -5.38 13.91 -4.99
CA ILE A 30 -4.49 15.05 -5.28
C ILE A 30 -4.90 15.73 -6.58
N ASN A 31 -5.05 17.05 -6.52
CA ASN A 31 -5.28 17.83 -7.72
C ASN A 31 -4.01 17.85 -8.58
N ARG A 32 -4.05 17.25 -9.78
CA ARG A 32 -2.87 17.15 -10.67
C ARG A 32 -2.31 18.50 -11.16
N LYS A 33 -3.05 19.60 -11.02
CA LYS A 33 -2.60 20.95 -11.41
C LYS A 33 -1.99 21.71 -10.24
N THR A 34 -2.68 21.73 -9.10
CA THR A 34 -2.24 22.51 -7.93
C THR A 34 -1.36 21.71 -6.98
N LEU A 35 -1.40 20.38 -7.08
CA LEU A 35 -0.76 19.41 -6.20
C LEU A 35 -1.26 19.49 -4.74
N ASP A 36 -2.40 20.15 -4.53
CA ASP A 36 -3.08 20.16 -3.24
C ASP A 36 -3.84 18.86 -3.00
N PRO A 37 -3.83 18.35 -1.76
CA PRO A 37 -4.60 17.20 -1.36
C PRO A 37 -6.01 17.62 -0.93
N ASP A 38 -6.99 16.82 -1.31
CA ASP A 38 -8.29 16.70 -0.66
C ASP A 38 -8.35 15.35 0.06
N PHE A 39 -8.96 15.31 1.24
CA PHE A 39 -8.94 14.10 2.06
C PHE A 39 -10.17 13.98 2.96
N ARG A 40 -10.52 12.73 3.27
CA ARG A 40 -11.57 12.39 4.25
C ARG A 40 -10.94 12.05 5.58
N VAL A 41 -11.55 12.54 6.65
CA VAL A 41 -11.24 12.17 8.04
C VAL A 41 -12.39 11.31 8.56
N ILE A 42 -12.08 10.14 9.12
CA ILE A 42 -13.06 9.28 9.79
C ILE A 42 -13.66 10.05 10.97
N GLY A 43 -14.99 10.07 11.10
CA GLY A 43 -15.70 10.89 12.09
C GLY A 43 -15.76 12.38 11.73
N GLY A 44 -15.11 12.82 10.64
CA GLY A 44 -15.03 14.22 10.23
C GLY A 44 -14.09 15.07 11.07
N GLY A 45 -14.22 16.40 10.98
CA GLY A 45 -13.44 17.33 11.79
C GLY A 45 -11.97 17.47 11.37
N LYS A 46 -11.08 17.53 12.37
CA LYS A 46 -9.64 17.75 12.18
C LYS A 46 -8.89 16.42 12.22
N ALA A 47 -7.87 16.29 11.39
CA ALA A 47 -7.05 15.08 11.30
C ALA A 47 -6.08 14.96 12.49
N SER A 48 -5.96 13.76 13.03
CA SER A 48 -4.99 13.39 14.08
C SER A 48 -3.89 12.46 13.57
N GLY A 49 -4.07 11.87 12.39
CA GLY A 49 -3.10 11.00 11.73
C GLY A 49 -3.64 10.46 10.41
N ILE A 50 -2.92 9.52 9.81
CA ILE A 50 -3.29 8.81 8.57
C ILE A 50 -3.31 7.30 8.83
N CYS A 51 -4.35 6.61 8.35
CA CYS A 51 -4.42 5.14 8.45
C CYS A 51 -3.85 4.45 7.20
N GLY A 52 -3.69 3.13 7.26
CA GLY A 52 -3.08 2.34 6.17
C GLY A 52 -3.74 2.53 4.80
N SER A 53 -5.08 2.58 4.72
CA SER A 53 -5.79 2.85 3.46
C SER A 53 -5.52 4.27 2.95
N GLY A 54 -5.51 5.27 3.86
CA GLY A 54 -5.18 6.64 3.53
C GLY A 54 -3.76 6.78 2.98
N LEU A 55 -2.80 6.05 3.56
CA LEU A 55 -1.41 6.05 3.12
C LEU A 55 -1.23 5.38 1.74
N ILE A 56 -1.95 4.30 1.47
CA ILE A 56 -1.99 3.67 0.14
C ILE A 56 -2.52 4.65 -0.90
N GLU A 57 -3.66 5.30 -0.64
CA GLU A 57 -4.23 6.28 -1.57
C GLU A 57 -3.32 7.50 -1.75
N LEU A 58 -2.73 8.00 -0.67
CA LEU A 58 -1.79 9.11 -0.72
C LEU A 58 -0.61 8.80 -1.64
N VAL A 59 0.08 7.68 -1.44
CA VAL A 59 1.25 7.32 -2.25
C VAL A 59 0.85 7.06 -3.71
N ALA A 60 -0.30 6.43 -3.94
CA ALA A 60 -0.86 6.22 -5.29
C ALA A 60 -1.14 7.55 -6.01
N GLU A 61 -1.74 8.51 -5.32
CA GLU A 61 -2.07 9.84 -5.83
C GLU A 61 -0.83 10.70 -6.05
N MET A 62 0.13 10.65 -5.13
CA MET A 62 1.42 11.35 -5.27
C MET A 62 2.21 10.83 -6.46
N PHE A 63 2.25 9.51 -6.65
CA PHE A 63 2.86 8.90 -7.84
C PHE A 63 2.12 9.33 -9.12
N SER A 64 0.79 9.22 -9.14
CA SER A 64 -0.04 9.61 -10.29
C SER A 64 0.12 11.08 -10.68
N SER A 65 0.35 11.94 -9.69
CA SER A 65 0.51 13.39 -9.85
C SER A 65 1.95 13.83 -10.08
N LYS A 66 2.89 12.88 -10.25
CA LYS A 66 4.33 13.12 -10.43
C LYS A 66 5.01 13.82 -9.25
N ILE A 67 4.37 13.81 -8.07
CA ILE A 67 4.99 14.27 -6.83
C ILE A 67 6.10 13.31 -6.44
N LEU A 68 5.86 12.00 -6.61
CA LEU A 68 6.87 10.96 -6.43
C LEU A 68 7.33 10.37 -7.77
N ASN A 69 8.61 10.06 -7.85
CA ASN A 69 9.17 9.21 -8.89
C ASN A 69 9.01 7.71 -8.54
N ILE A 70 9.51 6.83 -9.42
CA ILE A 70 9.41 5.38 -9.23
C ILE A 70 10.19 4.88 -8.00
N GLN A 71 11.13 5.64 -7.46
CA GLN A 71 11.89 5.32 -6.26
C GLN A 71 11.17 5.74 -4.97
N GLY A 72 10.00 6.38 -5.07
CA GLY A 72 9.32 6.98 -3.91
C GLY A 72 9.99 8.25 -3.40
N LYS A 73 10.77 8.92 -4.24
CA LYS A 73 11.43 10.20 -3.93
C LYS A 73 10.65 11.37 -4.51
N PHE A 74 10.69 12.50 -3.84
CA PHE A 74 10.07 13.72 -4.36
C PHE A 74 10.73 14.13 -5.67
N SER A 75 9.92 14.40 -6.69
CA SER A 75 10.43 14.82 -8.00
C SER A 75 11.21 16.13 -7.90
N THR A 76 12.38 16.17 -8.52
CA THR A 76 13.23 17.35 -8.55
C THR A 76 12.60 18.49 -9.36
N GLY A 77 12.78 19.73 -8.91
CA GLY A 77 12.24 20.91 -9.60
C GLY A 77 10.71 21.06 -9.54
N LEU A 78 10.03 20.25 -8.71
CA LEU A 78 8.58 20.34 -8.53
C LEU A 78 8.20 21.64 -7.81
N LEU A 79 7.47 22.52 -8.50
CA LEU A 79 6.87 23.70 -7.89
C LEU A 79 5.58 23.30 -7.16
N CYS A 80 5.72 22.95 -5.89
CA CYS A 80 4.61 22.52 -5.03
C CYS A 80 4.62 23.29 -3.71
N SER A 81 3.56 24.07 -3.45
CA SER A 81 3.41 24.85 -2.22
C SER A 81 3.28 24.00 -0.96
N ARG A 82 3.06 22.69 -1.09
CA ARG A 82 2.98 21.71 0.00
C ARG A 82 4.32 21.08 0.37
N LEU A 83 5.36 21.24 -0.45
CA LEU A 83 6.68 20.74 -0.08
C LEU A 83 7.31 21.63 1.00
N ARG A 84 7.97 20.99 1.96
CA ARG A 84 8.71 21.59 3.06
C ARG A 84 10.12 21.03 3.05
N ASN A 85 11.09 21.88 3.37
CA ASN A 85 12.42 21.43 3.72
C ASN A 85 12.47 21.22 5.22
N THR A 86 12.73 19.99 5.66
CA THR A 86 12.89 19.64 7.07
C THR A 86 14.34 19.21 7.34
N PRO A 87 14.78 19.11 8.61
CA PRO A 87 16.12 18.62 8.94
C PRO A 87 16.43 17.23 8.37
N ASP A 88 15.42 16.36 8.26
CA ASP A 88 15.53 14.98 7.78
C ASP A 88 15.30 14.85 6.26
N GLY A 89 15.17 15.98 5.56
CA GLY A 89 14.97 16.05 4.11
C GLY A 89 13.62 16.65 3.71
N PRO A 90 13.23 16.54 2.43
CA PRO A 90 11.96 17.05 1.94
C PRO A 90 10.77 16.27 2.52
N ALA A 91 9.69 16.98 2.80
CA ALA A 91 8.42 16.40 3.26
C ALA A 91 7.22 17.10 2.59
N TYR A 92 6.12 16.37 2.44
CA TYR A 92 4.86 16.87 1.90
C TYR A 92 3.86 17.17 3.01
N ALA A 93 3.34 18.40 3.05
CA ALA A 93 2.31 18.82 4.01
C ALA A 93 0.92 18.33 3.56
N LEU A 94 0.57 17.12 3.99
CA LEU A 94 -0.75 16.50 3.73
C LEU A 94 -1.88 17.36 4.32
N ALA A 95 -1.77 17.72 5.59
CA ALA A 95 -2.73 18.58 6.27
C ALA A 95 -2.03 19.80 6.88
N LEU A 96 -2.59 20.99 6.67
CA LEU A 96 -2.10 22.21 7.29
C LEU A 96 -2.52 22.25 8.77
N SER A 97 -1.84 23.05 9.58
CA SER A 97 -2.12 23.25 11.02
C SER A 97 -3.59 23.59 11.33
N SER A 98 -4.28 24.29 10.43
CA SER A 98 -5.70 24.62 10.58
C SER A 98 -6.63 23.39 10.46
N LYS A 99 -6.16 22.31 9.84
CA LYS A 99 -6.88 21.07 9.56
C LYS A 99 -6.47 19.91 10.48
N THR A 100 -5.48 20.11 11.36
CA THR A 100 -4.99 19.08 12.28
C THR A 100 -5.43 19.35 13.72
N SER A 101 -5.60 18.29 14.50
CA SER A 101 -6.12 18.36 15.88
C SER A 101 -5.13 19.01 16.84
N ASP A 102 -3.83 18.87 16.60
CA ASP A 102 -2.75 19.38 17.45
C ASP A 102 -2.21 20.75 16.99
N GLY A 103 -2.77 21.31 15.92
CA GLY A 103 -2.36 22.60 15.37
C GLY A 103 -1.00 22.61 14.67
N ARG A 104 -0.41 21.45 14.35
CA ARG A 104 0.84 21.32 13.59
C ARG A 104 0.58 20.79 12.19
N GLU A 105 1.41 21.12 11.20
CA GLU A 105 1.26 20.51 9.88
C GLU A 105 1.52 19.00 9.95
N MET A 106 0.69 18.20 9.28
CA MET A 106 0.92 16.77 9.13
C MET A 106 1.82 16.56 7.92
N LEU A 107 3.09 16.28 8.19
CA LEU A 107 4.11 16.07 7.17
C LEU A 107 4.28 14.59 6.85
N ILE A 108 4.54 14.31 5.58
CA ILE A 108 4.88 12.97 5.05
C ILE A 108 6.26 13.07 4.45
N SER A 109 7.25 12.47 5.11
CA SER A 109 8.65 12.51 4.68
C SER A 109 8.98 11.41 3.68
N GLU A 110 10.13 11.52 3.01
CA GLU A 110 10.66 10.40 2.22
C GLU A 110 11.04 9.19 3.08
N ILE A 111 11.30 9.38 4.38
CA ILE A 111 11.58 8.28 5.30
C ILE A 111 10.29 7.47 5.50
N ASP A 112 9.17 8.15 5.74
CA ASP A 112 7.84 7.53 5.87
C ASP A 112 7.47 6.76 4.60
N ILE A 113 7.66 7.38 3.43
CA ILE A 113 7.42 6.73 2.14
C ILE A 113 8.34 5.51 1.97
N GLY A 114 9.62 5.63 2.32
CA GLY A 114 10.56 4.51 2.23
C GLY A 114 10.20 3.34 3.14
N VAL A 115 9.72 3.61 4.36
CA VAL A 115 9.19 2.60 5.29
C VAL A 115 7.96 1.92 4.68
N PHE A 116 7.02 2.72 4.16
CA PHE A 116 5.82 2.20 3.51
C PHE A 116 6.14 1.34 2.29
N LEU A 117 7.11 1.74 1.46
CA LEU A 117 7.50 0.98 0.27
C LEU A 117 8.11 -0.38 0.62
N LYS A 118 8.80 -0.52 1.76
CA LYS A 118 9.23 -1.84 2.25
C LYS A 118 8.04 -2.74 2.57
N SER A 119 6.99 -2.18 3.18
CA SER A 119 5.76 -2.93 3.46
C SER A 119 5.03 -3.38 2.20
N LYS A 120 4.89 -2.45 1.27
CA LYS A 120 4.32 -2.70 -0.06
C LYS A 120 5.14 -3.75 -0.84
N ALA A 121 6.47 -3.65 -0.81
CA ALA A 121 7.37 -4.61 -1.47
C ALA A 121 7.28 -6.01 -0.86
N ALA A 122 7.22 -6.09 0.46
CA ALA A 122 7.07 -7.35 1.18
C ALA A 122 5.77 -8.07 0.77
N MET A 123 4.64 -7.35 0.73
CA MET A 123 3.35 -7.90 0.33
C MET A 123 3.40 -8.51 -1.08
N TYR A 124 3.83 -7.73 -2.07
CA TYR A 124 3.95 -8.21 -3.45
C TYR A 124 4.88 -9.42 -3.57
N THR A 125 6.03 -9.35 -2.90
CA THR A 125 7.05 -10.41 -2.91
C THR A 125 6.52 -11.72 -2.33
N ILE A 126 5.79 -11.67 -1.21
CA ILE A 126 5.20 -12.85 -0.58
C ILE A 126 4.17 -13.49 -1.52
N LEU A 127 3.28 -12.69 -2.12
CA LEU A 127 2.28 -13.16 -3.07
C LEU A 127 2.94 -13.81 -4.30
N SER A 128 4.00 -13.19 -4.83
CA SER A 128 4.76 -13.69 -5.99
C SER A 128 5.45 -15.02 -5.68
N VAL A 129 6.09 -15.14 -4.52
CA VAL A 129 6.81 -16.36 -4.15
C VAL A 129 5.85 -17.51 -3.82
N ILE A 130 4.74 -17.26 -3.12
CA ILE A 130 3.81 -18.35 -2.81
C ILE A 130 3.17 -18.91 -4.08
N CYS A 131 2.78 -18.06 -5.05
CA CYS A 131 2.23 -18.53 -6.32
C CYS A 131 3.25 -19.38 -7.07
N ARG A 132 4.48 -18.89 -7.21
CA ARG A 132 5.56 -19.64 -7.90
C ARG A 132 5.88 -20.97 -7.24
N LYS A 133 5.91 -21.03 -5.90
CA LYS A 133 6.19 -22.28 -5.16
C LYS A 133 5.16 -23.38 -5.41
N VAL A 134 3.93 -23.03 -5.78
CA VAL A 134 2.88 -23.99 -6.16
C VAL A 134 2.72 -24.12 -7.68
N GLY A 135 3.64 -23.57 -8.46
CA GLY A 135 3.64 -23.65 -9.93
C GLY A 135 2.57 -22.79 -10.61
N LEU A 136 2.06 -21.77 -9.92
CA LEU A 136 1.05 -20.85 -10.45
C LEU A 136 1.65 -19.47 -10.74
N ASN A 137 1.04 -18.78 -11.70
CA ASN A 137 1.23 -17.37 -11.97
C ASN A 137 0.04 -16.57 -11.44
N PHE A 138 0.19 -15.25 -11.30
CA PHE A 138 -0.91 -14.40 -10.82
C PHE A 138 -2.15 -14.47 -11.72
N HIS A 139 -1.99 -14.61 -13.04
CA HIS A 139 -3.10 -14.74 -13.98
C HIS A 139 -3.90 -16.04 -13.82
N ASP A 140 -3.37 -17.03 -13.11
CA ASP A 140 -4.09 -18.26 -12.79
C ASP A 140 -5.07 -18.07 -11.62
N LEU A 141 -4.95 -16.97 -10.86
CA LEU A 141 -5.80 -16.66 -9.73
C LEU A 141 -7.14 -16.08 -10.17
N LYS A 142 -8.23 -16.78 -9.83
CA LYS A 142 -9.61 -16.33 -10.13
C LYS A 142 -10.19 -15.40 -9.07
N ASN A 143 -9.80 -15.59 -7.81
CA ASN A 143 -10.31 -14.82 -6.68
C ASN A 143 -9.17 -14.61 -5.67
N ILE A 144 -9.09 -13.41 -5.13
CA ILE A 144 -8.21 -13.01 -4.04
C ILE A 144 -9.09 -12.42 -2.94
N TYR A 145 -9.25 -13.17 -1.85
CA TYR A 145 -10.00 -12.73 -0.69
C TYR A 145 -9.07 -11.99 0.28
N ILE A 146 -9.44 -10.76 0.62
CA ILE A 146 -8.66 -9.87 1.47
C ILE A 146 -9.38 -9.70 2.80
N ALA A 147 -8.74 -10.12 3.88
CA ALA A 147 -9.26 -10.03 5.23
C ALA A 147 -8.51 -9.00 6.10
N GLY A 148 -9.02 -8.75 7.30
CA GLY A 148 -8.45 -7.83 8.28
C GLY A 148 -8.81 -6.38 8.00
N ASN A 149 -8.16 -5.45 8.71
CA ASN A 149 -8.40 -4.01 8.52
C ASN A 149 -8.08 -3.55 7.09
N PHE A 150 -7.18 -4.28 6.43
CA PHE A 150 -6.82 -4.16 5.02
C PHE A 150 -8.01 -4.44 4.08
N GLY A 151 -8.82 -5.47 4.37
CA GLY A 151 -9.90 -5.94 3.49
C GLY A 151 -11.15 -5.07 3.39
N ASN A 152 -11.38 -4.16 4.34
CA ASN A 152 -12.61 -3.33 4.36
C ASN A 152 -12.44 -1.95 3.74
N HIS A 153 -11.21 -1.43 3.64
CA HIS A 153 -11.00 0.00 3.39
C HIS A 153 -10.06 0.29 2.22
N ILE A 154 -9.40 -0.73 1.69
CA ILE A 154 -8.40 -0.55 0.64
C ILE A 154 -9.04 -0.68 -0.71
N ASP A 155 -8.77 0.34 -1.53
CA ASP A 155 -9.11 0.36 -2.94
C ASP A 155 -8.10 -0.51 -3.70
N PRO A 156 -8.51 -1.64 -4.29
CA PRO A 156 -7.62 -2.52 -5.04
C PRO A 156 -6.94 -1.77 -6.20
N GLU A 157 -7.61 -0.79 -6.82
CA GLU A 157 -7.02 0.01 -7.89
C GLU A 157 -5.79 0.79 -7.39
N MET A 158 -5.90 1.37 -6.19
CA MET A 158 -4.79 2.13 -5.58
C MET A 158 -3.65 1.22 -5.16
N ALA A 159 -3.97 0.03 -4.62
CA ALA A 159 -2.97 -0.97 -4.25
C ALA A 159 -2.23 -1.54 -5.47
N VAL A 160 -2.93 -1.82 -6.58
CA VAL A 160 -2.31 -2.19 -7.88
C VAL A 160 -1.43 -1.05 -8.38
N ARG A 161 -1.92 0.20 -8.31
CA ARG A 161 -1.21 1.37 -8.81
C ARG A 161 0.16 1.58 -8.18
N ILE A 162 0.29 1.30 -6.88
CA ILE A 162 1.57 1.37 -6.19
C ILE A 162 2.39 0.07 -6.29
N GLY A 163 1.81 -0.99 -6.86
CA GLY A 163 2.38 -2.32 -7.03
C GLY A 163 2.37 -3.21 -5.79
N MET A 164 1.45 -2.97 -4.86
CA MET A 164 1.35 -3.73 -3.62
C MET A 164 0.69 -5.10 -3.78
N ILE A 165 -0.25 -5.19 -4.72
CA ILE A 165 -0.95 -6.40 -5.12
C ILE A 165 -0.83 -6.54 -6.65
N PRO A 166 -0.94 -7.75 -7.21
CA PRO A 166 -0.71 -7.97 -8.64
C PRO A 166 -1.69 -7.24 -9.56
N ASP A 167 -1.26 -6.91 -10.78
CA ASP A 167 -2.13 -6.26 -11.76
C ASP A 167 -3.11 -7.26 -12.39
N LEU A 168 -4.27 -7.39 -11.76
CA LEU A 168 -5.37 -8.29 -12.15
C LEU A 168 -6.68 -7.50 -12.24
N PRO A 169 -7.69 -8.00 -12.97
CA PRO A 169 -9.01 -7.37 -13.04
C PRO A 169 -9.57 -7.11 -11.64
N LEU A 170 -10.18 -5.95 -11.41
CA LEU A 170 -10.59 -5.51 -10.07
C LEU A 170 -11.62 -6.45 -9.43
N GLU A 171 -12.44 -7.12 -10.23
CA GLU A 171 -13.40 -8.16 -9.83
C GLU A 171 -12.75 -9.43 -9.23
N THR A 172 -11.42 -9.58 -9.38
CA THR A 172 -10.66 -10.65 -8.74
C THR A 172 -10.56 -10.42 -7.23
N TYR A 173 -10.66 -9.18 -6.77
CA TYR A 173 -10.40 -8.78 -5.40
C TYR A 173 -11.68 -8.67 -4.57
N HIS A 174 -11.75 -9.43 -3.48
CA HIS A 174 -12.93 -9.52 -2.61
C HIS A 174 -12.56 -9.16 -1.18
N GLY A 175 -13.03 -8.00 -0.71
CA GLY A 175 -12.95 -7.64 0.70
C GLY A 175 -13.92 -8.47 1.53
N ILE A 176 -13.41 -9.19 2.53
CA ILE A 176 -14.23 -10.03 3.44
C ILE A 176 -14.20 -9.54 4.89
N GLY A 177 -13.59 -8.38 5.13
CA GLY A 177 -13.46 -7.78 6.46
C GLY A 177 -12.72 -8.63 7.47
N ASN A 178 -13.12 -8.54 8.75
CA ASN A 178 -12.47 -9.30 9.80
C ASN A 178 -12.96 -10.76 9.82
N SER A 179 -12.36 -11.57 8.95
CA SER A 179 -12.70 -12.99 8.82
C SER A 179 -12.47 -13.80 10.10
N SER A 180 -11.53 -13.37 10.97
CA SER A 180 -11.28 -14.01 12.26
C SER A 180 -12.48 -13.88 13.20
N ILE A 181 -13.00 -12.65 13.36
CA ILE A 181 -14.21 -12.39 14.18
C ILE A 181 -15.43 -13.08 13.57
N LEU A 182 -15.61 -12.97 12.25
CA LEU A 182 -16.74 -13.61 11.56
C LEU A 182 -16.70 -15.14 11.75
N GLY A 183 -15.55 -15.78 11.59
CA GLY A 183 -15.38 -17.21 11.81
C GLY A 183 -15.65 -17.61 13.26
N ALA A 184 -15.21 -16.81 14.23
CA ALA A 184 -15.51 -17.04 15.64
C ALA A 184 -17.02 -16.95 15.93
N CYS A 185 -17.71 -15.95 15.38
CA CYS A 185 -19.16 -15.84 15.48
C CYS A 185 -19.89 -17.04 14.86
N MET A 186 -19.46 -17.50 13.69
CA MET A 186 -20.02 -18.69 13.04
C MET A 186 -19.90 -19.93 13.94
N LEU A 187 -18.72 -20.18 14.52
CA LEU A 187 -18.48 -21.31 15.43
C LEU A 187 -19.28 -21.20 16.74
N MET A 188 -19.53 -20.00 17.25
CA MET A 188 -20.39 -19.79 18.43
C MET A 188 -21.85 -20.11 18.14
N CYS A 189 -22.33 -19.82 16.92
CA CYS A 189 -23.70 -20.11 16.52
C CYS A 189 -23.91 -21.56 16.08
N ASP A 190 -22.88 -22.21 15.51
CA ASP A 190 -22.94 -23.58 15.04
C ASP A 190 -21.63 -24.33 15.32
N ARG A 191 -21.66 -25.21 16.31
CA ARG A 191 -20.51 -26.01 16.72
C ARG A 191 -20.15 -27.09 15.71
N THR A 192 -21.04 -27.46 14.79
CA THR A 192 -20.75 -28.47 13.75
C THR A 192 -19.68 -27.98 12.76
N LEU A 193 -19.57 -26.66 12.59
CA LEU A 193 -18.53 -26.00 11.78
C LEU A 193 -17.12 -26.24 12.32
N LEU A 194 -16.95 -26.65 13.59
CA LEU A 194 -15.64 -26.95 14.15
C LEU A 194 -14.96 -28.11 13.41
N ALA A 195 -15.74 -29.15 13.04
CA ALA A 195 -15.21 -30.28 12.29
C ALA A 195 -14.77 -29.88 10.87
N GLU A 196 -15.42 -28.87 10.27
CA GLU A 196 -14.99 -28.32 8.99
C GLU A 196 -13.72 -27.48 9.12
N ALA A 197 -13.62 -26.64 10.14
CA ALA A 197 -12.41 -25.86 10.43
C ALA A 197 -11.18 -26.76 10.68
N GLU A 198 -11.36 -27.88 11.40
CA GLU A 198 -10.32 -28.88 11.60
C GLU A 198 -9.88 -29.55 10.31
N LYS A 199 -10.81 -29.90 9.40
CA LYS A 199 -10.48 -30.42 8.07
C LYS A 199 -9.66 -29.43 7.26
N VAL A 200 -10.07 -28.15 7.26
CA VAL A 200 -9.31 -27.09 6.56
C VAL A 200 -7.91 -26.96 7.14
N ARG A 201 -7.76 -26.95 8.48
CA ARG A 201 -6.46 -26.93 9.15
C ARG A 201 -5.55 -28.05 8.65
N ASP A 202 -6.07 -29.26 8.54
CA ASP A 202 -5.30 -30.44 8.15
C ASP A 202 -4.89 -30.42 6.66
N MET A 203 -5.57 -29.63 5.83
CA MET A 203 -5.21 -29.39 4.43
C MET A 203 -4.15 -28.29 4.24
N ILE A 204 -3.91 -27.45 5.25
CA ILE A 204 -2.98 -26.32 5.14
C ILE A 204 -1.54 -26.82 5.21
N THR A 205 -0.79 -26.62 4.13
CA THR A 205 0.66 -26.79 4.12
C THR A 205 1.35 -25.44 4.39
N TYR A 206 2.07 -25.34 5.52
CA TYR A 206 2.84 -24.14 5.82
C TYR A 206 4.09 -24.05 4.94
N VAL A 207 4.09 -23.08 4.04
CA VAL A 207 5.27 -22.72 3.25
C VAL A 207 6.13 -21.74 4.04
N GLU A 208 7.32 -22.19 4.47
CA GLU A 208 8.33 -21.31 5.05
C GLU A 208 8.97 -20.43 3.96
N LEU A 209 9.03 -19.13 4.26
CA LEU A 209 9.66 -18.13 3.42
C LEU A 209 11.05 -17.83 4.00
N ASN A 210 11.94 -18.83 3.98
CA ASN A 210 13.35 -18.58 4.29
C ASN A 210 13.91 -17.59 3.26
N VAL A 211 14.66 -16.60 3.75
CA VAL A 211 15.26 -15.54 2.94
C VAL A 211 16.27 -16.18 1.98
N ASN A 212 15.84 -16.47 0.76
CA ASN A 212 16.69 -16.91 -0.33
C ASN A 212 17.00 -15.73 -1.26
N ILE A 213 17.94 -15.94 -2.18
CA ILE A 213 18.37 -14.91 -3.14
C ILE A 213 17.20 -14.44 -4.02
N GLU A 214 16.30 -15.35 -4.39
CA GLU A 214 15.13 -15.04 -5.23
C GLU A 214 14.14 -14.09 -4.55
N LEU A 215 13.82 -14.33 -3.27
CA LEU A 215 12.95 -13.47 -2.47
C LEU A 215 13.55 -12.08 -2.32
N MET A 216 14.86 -11.99 -2.09
CA MET A 216 15.56 -10.70 -2.00
C MET A 216 15.58 -9.95 -3.34
N ASN A 217 15.72 -10.67 -4.47
CA ASN A 217 15.68 -10.05 -5.79
C ASN A 217 14.29 -9.52 -6.12
N GLU A 218 13.24 -10.31 -5.85
CA GLU A 218 11.85 -9.88 -5.99
C GLU A 218 11.57 -8.65 -5.13
N PHE A 219 11.99 -8.69 -3.86
CA PHE A 219 11.81 -7.60 -2.91
C PHE A 219 12.46 -6.30 -3.40
N ARG A 220 13.69 -6.38 -3.92
CA ARG A 220 14.39 -5.21 -4.47
C ARG A 220 13.66 -4.60 -5.66
N GLY A 221 13.11 -5.42 -6.55
CA GLY A 221 12.27 -4.95 -7.66
C GLY A 221 10.98 -4.30 -7.18
N ALA A 222 10.36 -4.88 -6.15
CA ALA A 222 9.10 -4.44 -5.58
C ALA A 222 9.19 -3.17 -4.73
N LEU A 223 10.39 -2.72 -4.34
CA LEU A 223 10.59 -1.42 -3.66
C LEU A 223 10.23 -0.21 -4.54
N PHE A 224 10.24 -0.38 -5.87
CA PHE A 224 9.89 0.68 -6.82
C PHE A 224 8.38 0.74 -7.05
N ILE A 225 7.88 1.87 -7.57
CA ILE A 225 6.47 2.11 -7.85
C ILE A 225 6.22 2.04 -9.38
N PRO A 226 5.37 1.12 -9.88
CA PRO A 226 4.80 -0.04 -9.18
C PRO A 226 5.80 -1.20 -9.02
N HIS A 227 6.81 -1.30 -9.88
CA HIS A 227 7.88 -2.29 -9.84
C HIS A 227 9.02 -1.84 -10.77
N THR A 228 10.21 -2.43 -10.66
CA THR A 228 11.29 -2.22 -11.64
C THR A 228 10.99 -2.82 -13.02
N ASP A 229 10.07 -3.80 -13.07
CA ASP A 229 9.61 -4.42 -14.31
C ASP A 229 8.20 -3.90 -14.63
N PRO A 230 8.05 -2.96 -15.57
CA PRO A 230 6.76 -2.38 -15.90
C PRO A 230 5.80 -3.39 -16.53
N LYS A 231 6.29 -4.52 -17.06
CA LYS A 231 5.44 -5.55 -17.70
C LYS A 231 4.56 -6.29 -16.70
N LEU A 232 4.91 -6.25 -15.41
CA LEU A 232 4.10 -6.84 -14.34
C LEU A 232 2.87 -5.98 -13.99
N PHE A 233 2.85 -4.72 -14.44
CA PHE A 233 1.80 -3.74 -14.14
C PHE A 233 1.34 -2.99 -15.41
N PRO A 234 0.86 -3.70 -16.45
CA PRO A 234 0.47 -3.09 -17.72
C PRO A 234 -0.67 -2.05 -17.61
N SER A 235 -1.52 -2.12 -16.59
CA SER A 235 -2.59 -1.14 -16.36
C SER A 235 -2.10 0.17 -15.74
N VAL A 236 -0.90 0.17 -15.14
CA VAL A 236 -0.36 1.31 -14.41
C VAL A 236 0.39 2.25 -15.34
N ARG A 237 -0.12 3.47 -15.49
CA ARG A 237 0.58 4.53 -16.22
C ARG A 237 1.76 5.06 -15.40
N ILE A 238 2.98 4.63 -15.72
CA ILE A 238 4.20 5.15 -15.11
C ILE A 238 4.44 6.58 -15.62
N PRO A 239 4.45 7.59 -14.74
CA PRO A 239 4.72 8.96 -15.16
C PRO A 239 6.17 9.10 -15.61
N GLN A 240 6.37 9.51 -16.87
CA GLN A 240 7.71 9.83 -17.34
C GLN A 240 8.23 11.09 -16.65
N THR A 241 9.41 10.99 -16.03
CA THR A 241 10.27 12.14 -15.72
C THR A 241 10.82 12.64 -17.06
N GLY A 242 10.45 13.84 -17.52
CA GLY A 242 10.89 14.34 -18.83
C GLY A 242 12.38 14.69 -18.88
N PRO A 243 12.87 15.24 -20.01
CA PRO A 243 12.92 14.60 -21.32
C PRO A 243 14.01 13.51 -21.36
N GLN A 244 13.80 12.46 -22.16
CA GLN A 244 14.85 11.49 -22.48
C GLN A 244 16.06 12.23 -23.06
N ALA A 245 17.24 12.03 -22.48
CA ALA A 245 18.49 12.41 -23.12
C ALA A 245 18.50 11.81 -24.53
N PRO A 246 18.90 12.57 -25.58
CA PRO A 246 18.94 12.04 -26.93
C PRO A 246 19.81 10.79 -26.91
N ASN A 247 19.25 9.73 -27.47
CA ASN A 247 19.90 8.45 -27.65
C ASN A 247 21.16 8.69 -28.49
N THR A 248 22.31 8.92 -27.85
CA THR A 248 23.60 8.92 -28.53
C THR A 248 23.95 7.47 -28.79
N GLY A 249 23.32 6.93 -29.83
CA GLY A 249 23.80 5.72 -30.47
C GLY A 249 25.22 5.98 -30.98
N VAL A 250 26.16 5.26 -30.41
CA VAL A 250 27.46 4.94 -31.00
C VAL A 250 27.54 3.42 -31.06
#